data_AF-A0A847LCC8-F1
#
_entry.id   AF-A0A847LCC8-F1
#
_cell.length_a   1.000
_cell.length_b   1.000
_cell.length_c   1.000
_cell.angle_alpha   90.00
_cell.angle_beta   90.00
_cell.angle_gamma   90.00
#
_symmetry.space_group_name_H-M   'P 1'
#
loop_
_entity.id
_entity.type
_entity.pdbx_description
1 polymer ?
#
loop_
_entity_poly.entity_id
_entity_poly.type
_entity_poly.pdbx_seq_one_letter_code
_entity_poly.pdbx_strand_id
1 'polypeptide(L)'
;MNLAARLREMTGEMLAALDGPDRAGSPRDGPGPDGPGAAPVRSAAPRASDFAGLDRLGVCTGPGSLTGLRVALSFFRAIALARGLPLVGLDLFTWGAHTLAAQGRTGPVRLLAPAFLDQAFAADLILPLAPYDLPAPFLAPRAAAPDGRPAWGLRFAAEGAERLDPDPAVLHRLMGELPAPVGPAALQQVAPLYVVPSQAELKWMQTHDHAGH
;
A
#
# COMPACT_ATOMS: atom_id res chain seq x y z
N MET A 1 -29.85 -21.01 12.64
CA MET A 1 -29.02 -20.70 11.46
C MET A 1 -27.56 -20.89 11.84
N ASN A 2 -26.81 -21.80 11.21
CA ASN A 2 -25.41 -22.09 11.57
C ASN A 2 -24.50 -21.00 10.99
N LEU A 3 -23.51 -20.53 11.77
CA LEU A 3 -22.49 -19.53 11.38
C LEU A 3 -21.84 -19.83 10.03
N ALA A 4 -21.62 -21.12 9.72
CA ALA A 4 -21.06 -21.56 8.44
C ALA A 4 -22.00 -21.33 7.22
N ALA A 5 -23.32 -21.28 7.44
CA ALA A 5 -24.28 -20.92 6.40
C ALA A 5 -24.29 -19.40 6.17
N ARG A 6 -24.24 -18.61 7.25
CA ARG A 6 -24.23 -17.15 7.18
C ARG A 6 -22.95 -16.58 6.57
N LEU A 7 -21.81 -17.21 6.86
CA LEU A 7 -20.53 -16.88 6.23
C LEU A 7 -20.54 -17.15 4.72
N ARG A 8 -21.13 -18.26 4.27
CA ARG A 8 -21.28 -18.56 2.83
C ARG A 8 -22.18 -17.55 2.12
N GLU A 9 -23.27 -17.16 2.77
CA GLU A 9 -24.20 -16.15 2.26
C GLU A 9 -23.53 -14.76 2.13
N MET A 10 -22.87 -14.28 3.19
CA MET A 10 -22.10 -13.03 3.15
C MET A 10 -20.95 -13.06 2.13
N THR A 11 -20.29 -14.21 1.97
CA THR A 11 -19.25 -14.37 0.95
C THR A 11 -19.87 -14.28 -0.45
N GLY A 12 -21.03 -14.90 -0.67
CA GLY A 12 -21.78 -14.79 -1.93
C GLY A 12 -22.23 -13.35 -2.25
N GLU A 13 -22.76 -12.63 -1.26
CA GLU A 13 -23.14 -11.21 -1.42
C GLU A 13 -21.93 -10.33 -1.74
N MET A 14 -20.80 -10.54 -1.07
CA MET A 14 -19.56 -9.81 -1.33
C MET A 14 -18.98 -10.14 -2.71
N LEU A 15 -19.04 -11.39 -3.15
CA LEU A 15 -18.62 -11.81 -4.50
C LEU A 15 -19.48 -11.15 -5.58
N ALA A 16 -20.81 -11.15 -5.41
CA ALA A 16 -21.75 -10.53 -6.34
C ALA A 16 -21.60 -9.00 -6.41
N ALA A 17 -21.27 -8.35 -5.28
CA ALA A 17 -20.99 -6.91 -5.25
C ALA A 17 -19.70 -6.54 -6.01
N LEU A 18 -18.72 -7.47 -6.07
CA LEU A 18 -17.49 -7.29 -6.82
C LEU A 18 -17.71 -7.47 -8.33
N ASP A 19 -18.59 -8.36 -8.78
CA ASP A 19 -18.81 -8.61 -10.21
C ASP A 19 -19.62 -7.48 -10.92
N GLY A 20 -20.24 -6.56 -10.18
CA GLY A 20 -20.94 -5.39 -10.72
C GLY A 20 -22.24 -5.72 -11.50
N PRO A 21 -23.19 -4.77 -11.63
CA PRO A 21 -24.41 -5.00 -12.40
C PRO A 21 -24.10 -4.92 -13.90
N ASP A 22 -24.20 -6.05 -14.59
CA ASP A 22 -24.28 -6.13 -16.05
C ASP A 22 -25.39 -5.19 -16.55
N ARG A 23 -25.04 -4.21 -17.39
CA ARG A 23 -26.03 -3.31 -17.99
C ARG A 23 -25.93 -3.35 -19.51
N ALA A 24 -26.90 -4.07 -20.04
CA ALA A 24 -27.50 -3.97 -21.36
C ALA A 24 -27.44 -2.55 -21.96
N GLY A 25 -27.15 -2.51 -23.26
CA GLY A 25 -26.74 -1.32 -24.00
C GLY A 25 -27.79 -0.23 -24.22
N SER A 26 -27.27 0.91 -24.67
CA SER A 26 -27.98 2.02 -25.33
C SER A 26 -26.92 2.91 -26.05
N PRO A 27 -27.28 3.76 -27.03
CA PRO A 27 -26.85 3.61 -28.42
C PRO A 27 -25.62 4.46 -28.75
N ARG A 28 -24.92 4.04 -29.80
CA ARG A 28 -23.80 4.74 -30.42
C ARG A 28 -24.32 5.91 -31.24
N ASP A 29 -23.85 7.12 -30.94
CA ASP A 29 -23.78 8.21 -31.92
C ASP A 29 -22.40 8.87 -31.83
N GLY A 30 -21.66 8.81 -32.94
CA GLY A 30 -20.43 9.59 -33.14
C GLY A 30 -20.76 10.97 -33.70
N PRO A 31 -19.75 11.86 -33.76
CA PRO A 31 -19.31 12.25 -35.10
C PRO A 31 -17.78 12.24 -35.25
N GLY A 32 -17.37 12.15 -36.52
CA GLY A 32 -15.99 12.04 -37.01
C GLY A 32 -15.14 13.31 -36.94
N PRO A 33 -13.96 13.29 -37.60
CA PRO A 33 -12.73 13.93 -37.11
C PRO A 33 -12.38 15.24 -37.84
N ASP A 34 -11.68 16.17 -37.16
CA ASP A 34 -10.90 17.23 -37.81
C ASP A 34 -9.79 17.76 -36.87
N GLY A 35 -8.53 17.74 -37.34
CA GLY A 35 -7.45 18.68 -36.92
C GLY A 35 -6.40 18.20 -35.90
N PRO A 36 -5.08 18.27 -36.21
CA PRO A 36 -4.01 17.87 -35.32
C PRO A 36 -3.56 19.03 -34.42
N GLY A 37 -3.64 18.84 -33.10
CA GLY A 37 -3.15 19.80 -32.12
C GLY A 37 -3.01 19.11 -30.77
N ALA A 38 -1.82 19.21 -30.18
CA ALA A 38 -1.39 18.51 -28.97
C ALA A 38 -2.49 18.43 -27.87
N ALA A 39 -2.88 17.21 -27.52
CA ALA A 39 -3.79 16.95 -26.41
C ALA A 39 -3.01 16.61 -25.13
N PRO A 40 -3.39 17.15 -23.96
CA PRO A 40 -2.79 16.81 -22.68
C PRO A 40 -3.06 15.33 -22.38
N VAL A 41 -2.18 14.71 -21.59
CA VAL A 41 -2.34 13.35 -21.03
C VAL A 41 -3.73 13.24 -20.43
N ARG A 42 -4.68 12.69 -21.20
CA ARG A 42 -5.98 12.27 -20.67
C ARG A 42 -5.66 11.16 -19.69
N SER A 43 -5.97 11.40 -18.42
CA SER A 43 -6.11 10.33 -17.45
C SER A 43 -7.02 9.28 -18.08
N ALA A 44 -6.45 8.14 -18.43
CA ALA A 44 -7.23 6.99 -18.80
C ALA A 44 -8.10 6.67 -17.58
N ALA A 45 -9.40 6.97 -17.65
CA ALA A 45 -10.35 6.40 -16.72
C ALA A 45 -10.08 4.90 -16.68
N PRO A 46 -9.99 4.27 -15.49
CA PRO A 46 -9.75 2.84 -15.43
C PRO A 46 -10.85 2.17 -16.24
N ARG A 47 -10.46 1.42 -17.26
CA ARG A 47 -11.36 0.43 -17.84
C ARG A 47 -11.77 -0.44 -16.66
N ALA A 48 -13.06 -0.58 -16.42
CA ALA A 48 -13.57 -1.59 -15.50
C ALA A 48 -13.21 -2.94 -16.11
N SER A 49 -11.97 -3.38 -15.88
CA SER A 49 -11.58 -4.76 -16.05
C SER A 49 -12.43 -5.53 -15.07
N ASP A 50 -13.29 -6.38 -15.60
CA ASP A 50 -14.09 -7.30 -14.82
C ASP A 50 -13.17 -7.97 -13.77
N PHE A 51 -13.61 -8.02 -12.52
CA PHE A 51 -12.80 -8.53 -11.39
C PHE A 51 -12.40 -10.00 -11.60
N ALA A 52 -13.05 -10.69 -12.55
CA ALA A 52 -12.70 -12.01 -13.05
C ALA A 52 -11.25 -12.14 -13.57
N GLY A 53 -10.62 -11.04 -14.00
CA GLY A 53 -9.25 -11.05 -14.52
C GLY A 53 -8.14 -10.90 -13.48
N LEU A 54 -8.47 -10.76 -12.19
CA LEU A 54 -7.47 -10.56 -11.14
C LEU A 54 -6.81 -11.89 -10.74
N ASP A 55 -5.49 -11.94 -10.87
CA ASP A 55 -4.65 -13.10 -10.51
C ASP A 55 -3.99 -12.96 -9.13
N ARG A 56 -3.86 -11.74 -8.62
CA ARG A 56 -3.44 -11.45 -7.24
C ARG A 56 -3.97 -10.11 -6.72
N LEU A 57 -3.87 -9.94 -5.41
CA LEU A 57 -4.17 -8.70 -4.70
C LEU A 57 -2.90 -8.14 -4.05
N GLY A 58 -2.79 -6.83 -4.00
CA GLY A 58 -1.72 -6.11 -3.30
C GLY A 58 -2.30 -5.16 -2.27
N VAL A 59 -1.70 -5.10 -1.08
CA VAL A 59 -2.08 -4.17 -0.01
C VAL A 59 -0.85 -3.46 0.54
N CYS A 60 -0.96 -2.14 0.73
CA CYS A 60 0.07 -1.37 1.40
C CYS A 60 0.03 -1.64 2.90
N THR A 61 1.13 -2.11 3.48
CA THR A 61 1.20 -2.50 4.91
C THR A 61 1.62 -1.35 5.83
N GLY A 62 2.00 -0.19 5.28
CA GLY A 62 2.33 1.01 6.04
C GLY A 62 3.72 1.57 5.73
N PRO A 63 4.23 2.50 6.55
CA PRO A 63 3.57 3.05 7.73
C PRO A 63 2.36 3.94 7.41
N GLY A 64 1.47 4.14 8.38
CA GLY A 64 0.27 4.96 8.20
C GLY A 64 -0.71 4.86 9.38
N SER A 65 -1.94 5.34 9.17
CA SER A 65 -3.00 5.28 10.18
C SER A 65 -3.30 3.83 10.58
N LEU A 66 -3.22 3.54 11.89
CA LEU A 66 -3.50 2.22 12.45
C LEU A 66 -4.89 1.70 12.05
N THR A 67 -5.91 2.57 12.12
CA THR A 67 -7.27 2.22 11.73
C THR A 67 -7.35 1.96 10.23
N GLY A 68 -6.74 2.81 9.41
CA GLY A 68 -6.75 2.66 7.95
C GLY A 68 -6.10 1.36 7.50
N LEU A 69 -4.92 1.03 8.04
CA LEU A 69 -4.19 -0.20 7.72
C LEU A 69 -4.99 -1.46 8.10
N ARG A 70 -5.62 -1.48 9.28
CA ARG A 70 -6.43 -2.62 9.72
C ARG A 70 -7.69 -2.81 8.89
N VAL A 71 -8.38 -1.73 8.55
CA VAL A 71 -9.58 -1.78 7.71
C VAL A 71 -9.23 -2.29 6.31
N ALA A 72 -8.20 -1.70 5.67
CA ALA A 72 -7.75 -2.11 4.35
C ALA A 72 -7.32 -3.58 4.33
N LEU A 73 -6.48 -3.99 5.28
CA LEU A 73 -5.98 -5.36 5.34
C LEU A 73 -7.10 -6.38 5.60
N SER A 74 -8.08 -6.05 6.45
CA SER A 74 -9.25 -6.91 6.68
C SER A 74 -10.08 -7.09 5.42
N PHE A 75 -10.31 -5.99 4.68
CA PHE A 75 -11.03 -6.02 3.41
C PHE A 75 -10.30 -6.87 2.35
N PHE A 76 -9.01 -6.63 2.12
CA PHE A 76 -8.24 -7.39 1.13
C PHE A 76 -8.10 -8.87 1.48
N ARG A 77 -7.95 -9.21 2.77
CA ARG A 77 -7.96 -10.61 3.23
C ARG A 77 -9.30 -11.29 2.98
N ALA A 78 -10.41 -10.59 3.20
CA ALA A 78 -11.74 -11.15 2.93
C ALA A 78 -11.92 -11.47 1.44
N ILE A 79 -11.51 -10.57 0.54
CA ILE A 79 -11.55 -10.81 -0.91
C ILE A 79 -10.60 -11.94 -1.30
N ALA A 80 -9.37 -11.93 -0.81
CA ALA A 80 -8.37 -12.97 -1.07
C ALA A 80 -8.89 -14.35 -0.67
N LEU A 81 -9.53 -14.45 0.49
CA LEU A 81 -10.12 -15.70 0.97
C LEU A 81 -11.34 -16.12 0.13
N ALA A 82 -12.23 -15.18 -0.20
CA ALA A 82 -13.45 -15.45 -0.96
C ALA A 82 -13.16 -15.93 -2.39
N ARG A 83 -12.11 -15.39 -3.02
CA ARG A 83 -11.71 -15.69 -4.40
C ARG A 83 -10.55 -16.69 -4.51
N GLY A 84 -9.94 -17.08 -3.39
CA GLY A 84 -8.74 -17.93 -3.39
C GLY A 84 -7.51 -17.25 -4.01
N LEU A 85 -7.45 -15.91 -4.00
CA LEU A 85 -6.38 -15.15 -4.63
C LEU A 85 -5.19 -14.95 -3.67
N PRO A 86 -3.95 -14.92 -4.19
CA PRO A 86 -2.78 -14.50 -3.44
C PRO A 86 -2.90 -13.04 -2.98
N LEU A 87 -2.41 -12.73 -1.76
CA LEU A 87 -2.33 -11.37 -1.24
C LEU A 87 -0.88 -10.99 -0.93
N VAL A 88 -0.38 -9.94 -1.56
CA VAL A 88 0.95 -9.40 -1.35
C VAL A 88 0.90 -8.19 -0.42
N GLY A 89 1.70 -8.20 0.63
CA GLY A 89 1.97 -7.02 1.45
C GLY A 89 3.19 -6.27 0.94
N LEU A 90 3.09 -4.95 0.80
CA LEU A 90 4.23 -4.08 0.47
C LEU A 90 4.19 -2.85 1.37
N ASP A 91 5.32 -2.47 1.96
CA ASP A 91 5.40 -1.21 2.68
C ASP A 91 5.72 -0.03 1.73
N LEU A 92 5.37 1.17 2.17
CA LEU A 92 5.49 2.40 1.40
C LEU A 92 6.95 2.78 1.14
N PHE A 93 7.87 2.45 2.06
CA PHE A 93 9.29 2.78 1.92
C PHE A 93 9.97 1.90 0.87
N THR A 94 9.72 0.59 0.87
CA THR A 94 10.19 -0.32 -0.18
C THR A 94 9.67 0.14 -1.54
N TRP A 95 8.38 0.48 -1.65
CA TRP A 95 7.83 1.01 -2.90
C TRP A 95 8.53 2.31 -3.35
N GLY A 96 8.72 3.25 -2.42
CA GLY A 96 9.42 4.51 -2.69
C GLY A 96 10.87 4.30 -3.11
N ALA A 97 11.60 3.42 -2.42
CA ALA A 97 13.00 3.10 -2.69
C ALA A 97 13.18 2.51 -4.10
N HIS A 98 12.36 1.53 -4.47
CA HIS A 98 12.38 0.95 -5.82
C HIS A 98 11.92 1.95 -6.89
N THR A 99 11.05 2.90 -6.56
CA THR A 99 10.69 3.99 -7.48
C THR A 99 11.89 4.89 -7.75
N LEU A 100 12.61 5.31 -6.71
CA LEU A 100 13.83 6.12 -6.86
C LEU A 100 14.92 5.36 -7.63
N ALA A 101 15.11 4.07 -7.33
CA ALA A 101 16.05 3.23 -8.06
C ALA A 101 15.68 3.11 -9.55
N ALA A 102 14.39 2.96 -9.89
CA ALA A 102 13.91 2.96 -11.27
C ALA A 102 14.12 4.31 -11.99
N GLN A 103 14.17 5.41 -11.24
CA GLN A 103 14.54 6.75 -11.75
C GLN A 103 16.06 6.95 -11.85
N GLY A 104 16.87 5.91 -11.59
CA GLY A 104 18.33 5.98 -11.68
C GLY A 104 19.03 6.59 -10.46
N ARG A 105 18.33 6.73 -9.32
CA ARG A 105 18.95 7.23 -8.08
C ARG A 105 19.71 6.12 -7.36
N THR A 106 20.90 6.45 -6.85
CA THR A 106 21.79 5.54 -6.13
C THR A 106 22.42 6.25 -4.92
N GLY A 107 22.82 5.50 -3.90
CA GLY A 107 23.49 6.04 -2.71
C GLY A 107 22.53 6.31 -1.53
N PRO A 108 23.00 7.00 -0.48
CA PRO A 108 22.23 7.22 0.74
C PRO A 108 21.08 8.18 0.52
N VAL A 109 19.89 7.82 1.01
CA VAL A 109 18.67 8.61 0.91
C VAL A 109 17.89 8.56 2.22
N ARG A 110 17.03 9.55 2.44
CA ARG A 110 15.97 9.52 3.45
C ARG A 110 14.60 9.49 2.77
N LEU A 111 13.78 8.52 3.13
CA LEU A 111 12.37 8.52 2.77
C LEU A 111 11.52 8.94 3.96
N LEU A 112 10.48 9.72 3.69
CA LEU A 112 9.53 10.19 4.69
C LEU A 112 8.12 9.75 4.32
N ALA A 113 7.34 9.32 5.30
CA ALA A 113 5.90 9.11 5.20
C ALA A 113 5.20 9.99 6.25
N PRO A 114 4.01 10.55 5.95
CA PRO A 114 3.30 11.41 6.90
C PRO A 114 3.01 10.70 8.23
N ALA A 115 3.29 11.37 9.34
CA ALA A 115 2.85 10.97 10.68
C ALA A 115 1.96 12.08 11.28
N PHE A 116 1.86 12.15 12.61
CA PHE A 116 1.04 13.16 13.30
C PHE A 116 1.77 14.50 13.38
N LEU A 117 1.01 15.60 13.23
CA LEU A 117 1.51 16.97 13.39
C LEU A 117 2.74 17.25 12.51
N ASP A 118 3.84 17.72 13.12
CA ASP A 118 5.11 18.04 12.46
C ASP A 118 6.11 16.89 12.47
N GLN A 119 5.62 15.66 12.66
CA GLN A 119 6.42 14.44 12.57
C GLN A 119 6.20 13.71 11.25
N ALA A 120 7.19 12.91 10.87
CA ALA A 120 7.13 11.94 9.80
C ALA A 120 7.71 10.61 10.27
N PHE A 121 7.22 9.51 9.70
CA PHE A 121 7.95 8.27 9.72
C PHE A 121 9.11 8.40 8.74
N ALA A 122 10.32 8.13 9.18
CA ALA A 122 11.53 8.22 8.38
C ALA A 122 12.18 6.84 8.23
N ALA A 123 12.73 6.59 7.05
CA ALA A 123 13.61 5.46 6.80
C ALA A 123 14.87 5.98 6.09
N ASP A 124 16.02 5.72 6.70
CA ASP A 124 17.33 6.06 6.19
C ASP A 124 17.93 4.81 5.55
N LEU A 125 18.17 4.86 4.24
CA LEU A 125 18.56 3.68 3.46
C LEU A 125 19.57 4.01 2.36
N ILE A 126 20.15 2.98 1.76
CA ILE A 126 21.08 3.09 0.63
C ILE A 126 20.42 2.45 -0.59
N LEU A 127 20.39 3.17 -1.71
CA LEU A 127 19.85 2.69 -2.99
C LEU A 127 20.95 2.05 -3.87
N PRO A 128 20.64 0.98 -4.61
CA PRO A 128 19.35 0.29 -4.63
C PRO A 128 19.13 -0.55 -3.35
N LEU A 129 17.89 -0.56 -2.87
CA LEU A 129 17.49 -1.37 -1.72
C LEU A 129 17.36 -2.84 -2.15
N ALA A 130 17.97 -3.77 -1.41
CA ALA A 130 17.70 -5.19 -1.61
C ALA A 130 16.28 -5.52 -1.14
N PRO A 131 15.57 -6.47 -1.79
CA PRO A 131 14.25 -6.88 -1.33
C PRO A 131 14.28 -7.30 0.15
N TYR A 132 13.31 -6.81 0.95
CA TYR A 132 13.16 -7.07 2.39
C TYR A 132 14.23 -6.51 3.33
N ASP A 133 15.26 -5.84 2.81
CA ASP A 133 16.32 -5.25 3.65
C ASP A 133 15.97 -3.83 4.12
N LEU A 134 14.67 -3.58 4.35
CA LEU A 134 14.21 -2.28 4.80
C LEU A 134 14.71 -2.04 6.24
N PRO A 135 15.53 -1.00 6.47
CA PRO A 135 15.92 -0.63 7.82
C PRO A 135 14.69 -0.23 8.63
N ALA A 136 14.67 -0.58 9.92
CA ALA A 136 13.55 -0.26 10.80
C ALA A 136 13.23 1.25 10.75
N PRO A 137 12.03 1.65 10.28
CA PRO A 137 11.67 3.05 10.25
C PRO A 137 11.49 3.61 11.65
N PHE A 138 11.63 4.92 11.80
CA PHE A 138 11.55 5.63 13.08
C PHE A 138 10.75 6.94 12.95
N LEU A 139 10.33 7.52 14.07
CA LEU A 139 9.74 8.86 14.06
C LEU A 139 10.83 9.92 14.02
N ALA A 140 10.66 10.89 13.13
CA ALA A 140 11.55 12.04 12.99
C ALA A 140 10.74 13.33 12.78
N PRO A 141 11.35 14.51 12.92
CA PRO A 141 10.77 15.74 12.41
C PRO A 141 10.43 15.61 10.92
N ARG A 142 9.38 16.29 10.48
CA ARG A 142 8.95 16.35 9.08
C ARG A 142 9.89 17.26 8.26
N ALA A 143 11.15 16.84 8.14
CA ALA A 143 12.22 17.59 7.48
C ALA A 143 13.30 16.64 6.91
N ALA A 144 14.21 17.22 6.13
CA ALA A 144 15.40 16.54 5.62
C ALA A 144 16.25 15.90 6.71
N ALA A 145 17.16 15.02 6.30
CA ALA A 145 18.12 14.44 7.22
C ALA A 145 19.15 15.48 7.69
N PRO A 146 19.54 15.48 8.98
CA PRO A 146 20.56 16.40 9.49
C PRO A 146 21.94 16.25 8.85
N ASP A 147 22.23 15.09 8.26
CA ASP A 147 23.51 14.76 7.63
C ASP A 147 23.59 15.20 6.16
N GLY A 148 22.55 15.91 5.66
CA GLY A 148 22.52 16.47 4.31
C GLY A 148 22.26 15.46 3.20
N ARG A 149 21.93 14.19 3.51
CA ARG A 149 21.54 13.25 2.45
C ARG A 149 20.24 13.72 1.78
N PRO A 150 20.07 13.45 0.46
CA PRO A 150 18.83 13.74 -0.24
C PRO A 150 17.62 13.08 0.44
N ALA A 151 16.54 13.83 0.57
CA ALA A 151 15.32 13.39 1.24
C ALA A 151 14.10 13.49 0.32
N TRP A 152 13.21 12.50 0.42
CA TRP A 152 11.95 12.47 -0.34
C TRP A 152 10.76 12.16 0.57
N GLY A 153 9.71 12.97 0.44
CA GLY A 153 8.41 12.72 1.06
C GLY A 153 7.50 11.91 0.13
N LEU A 154 7.03 10.77 0.61
CA LEU A 154 6.15 9.85 -0.12
C LEU A 154 4.75 10.44 -0.20
N ARG A 155 4.41 11.01 -1.37
CA ARG A 155 3.15 11.71 -1.70
C ARG A 155 2.96 13.06 -1.01
N PHE A 156 4.02 13.64 -0.45
CA PHE A 156 3.99 14.98 0.14
C PHE A 156 5.37 15.63 0.06
N ALA A 157 5.42 16.97 0.14
CA ALA A 157 6.68 17.71 0.28
C ALA A 157 6.89 18.12 1.74
N ALA A 158 8.15 18.26 2.15
CA ALA A 158 8.52 18.76 3.48
C ALA A 158 9.74 19.66 3.38
N GLU A 159 10.12 20.29 4.50
CA GLU A 159 11.30 21.15 4.54
C GLU A 159 12.57 20.36 4.18
N GLY A 160 13.20 20.71 3.05
CA GLY A 160 14.37 20.02 2.53
C GLY A 160 14.11 18.59 2.01
N ALA A 161 12.85 18.17 1.85
CA ALA A 161 12.50 16.90 1.24
C ALA A 161 11.55 17.08 0.04
N GLU A 162 11.96 16.59 -1.12
CA GLU A 162 11.18 16.66 -2.35
C GLU A 162 10.01 15.68 -2.33
N ARG A 163 8.90 16.04 -2.99
CA ARG A 163 7.78 15.11 -3.14
C ARG A 163 8.15 14.00 -4.13
N LEU A 164 8.00 12.76 -3.68
CA LEU A 164 8.03 11.58 -4.52
C LEU A 164 6.64 10.94 -4.56
N ASP A 165 6.06 10.80 -5.75
CA ASP A 165 4.87 9.97 -5.94
C ASP A 165 5.32 8.57 -6.42
N PRO A 166 5.18 7.52 -5.59
CA PRO A 166 5.62 6.17 -5.95
C PRO A 166 4.92 5.65 -7.22
N ASP A 167 5.68 5.07 -8.13
CA ASP A 167 5.21 4.69 -9.47
C ASP A 167 4.35 3.40 -9.41
N PRO A 168 3.09 3.42 -9.88
CA PRO A 168 2.25 2.22 -9.95
C PRO A 168 2.85 1.06 -10.77
N ALA A 169 3.65 1.34 -11.81
CA ALA A 169 4.30 0.30 -12.60
C ALA A 169 5.39 -0.44 -11.80
N VAL A 170 6.07 0.28 -10.90
CA VAL A 170 7.04 -0.32 -9.96
C VAL A 170 6.32 -1.20 -8.94
N LEU A 171 5.18 -0.74 -8.42
CA LEU A 171 4.33 -1.55 -7.54
C LEU A 171 3.91 -2.85 -8.22
N HIS A 172 3.43 -2.79 -9.46
CA HIS A 172 3.01 -3.98 -10.21
C HIS A 172 4.16 -4.98 -10.38
N ARG A 173 5.37 -4.50 -10.71
CA ARG A 173 6.55 -5.37 -10.83
C ARG A 173 6.91 -6.02 -9.50
N LEU A 174 7.00 -5.23 -8.42
CA LEU A 174 7.28 -5.74 -7.09
C LEU A 174 6.25 -6.79 -6.66
N MET A 175 4.97 -6.54 -6.96
CA MET A 175 3.93 -7.53 -6.72
C MET A 175 4.23 -8.85 -7.42
N GLY A 176 4.86 -8.91 -8.59
CA GLY A 176 5.26 -10.16 -9.25
C GLY A 176 6.44 -10.89 -8.60
N GLU A 177 7.29 -10.17 -7.87
CA GLU A 177 8.54 -10.67 -7.29
C GLU A 177 8.40 -11.12 -5.83
N LEU A 178 7.42 -10.56 -5.11
CA LEU A 178 7.20 -10.83 -3.69
C LEU A 178 6.37 -12.12 -3.45
N PRO A 179 6.61 -12.84 -2.32
CA PRO A 179 5.78 -13.93 -1.86
C PRO A 179 4.30 -13.57 -1.89
N ALA A 180 3.53 -14.49 -2.43
CA ALA A 180 2.10 -14.34 -2.65
C ALA A 180 1.38 -15.45 -1.88
N PRO A 181 1.27 -15.31 -0.54
CA PRO A 181 0.62 -16.32 0.28
C PRO A 181 -0.83 -16.53 -0.15
N VAL A 182 -1.25 -17.79 -0.17
CA VAL A 182 -2.64 -18.20 -0.41
C VAL A 182 -3.13 -18.97 0.81
N GLY A 183 -4.41 -18.80 1.14
CA GLY A 183 -5.07 -19.52 2.23
C GLY A 183 -4.98 -18.83 3.59
N PRO A 184 -5.87 -19.21 4.53
CA PRO A 184 -6.18 -18.40 5.71
C PRO A 184 -4.99 -18.18 6.66
N ALA A 185 -4.12 -19.18 6.86
CA ALA A 185 -2.96 -19.04 7.74
C ALA A 185 -1.87 -18.15 7.13
N ALA A 186 -1.65 -18.24 5.83
CA ALA A 186 -0.61 -17.48 5.14
C ALA A 186 -1.02 -16.01 4.94
N LEU A 187 -2.33 -15.74 4.73
CA LEU A 187 -2.87 -14.38 4.65
C LEU A 187 -2.69 -13.57 5.94
N GLN A 188 -2.59 -14.25 7.10
CA GLN A 188 -2.31 -13.58 8.38
C GLN A 188 -0.88 -13.05 8.49
N GLN A 189 0.05 -13.60 7.70
CA GLN A 189 1.46 -13.19 7.69
C GLN A 189 1.67 -11.84 6.98
N VAL A 190 0.70 -11.41 6.14
CA VAL A 190 0.67 -10.05 5.59
C VAL A 190 0.29 -9.09 6.71
N ALA A 191 1.24 -8.63 7.50
CA ALA A 191 1.00 -7.82 8.70
C ALA A 191 1.27 -6.32 8.45
N PRO A 192 0.57 -5.42 9.17
CA PRO A 192 0.89 -3.99 9.12
C PRO A 192 2.30 -3.72 9.67
N LEU A 193 3.01 -2.79 9.04
CA LEU A 193 4.27 -2.24 9.53
C LEU A 193 3.97 -1.11 10.54
N TYR A 194 4.00 -1.43 11.82
CA TYR A 194 3.84 -0.46 12.90
C TYR A 194 5.20 0.13 13.28
N VAL A 195 5.37 1.43 13.07
CA VAL A 195 6.60 2.16 13.45
C VAL A 195 6.52 2.69 14.88
N VAL A 196 5.32 3.01 15.34
CA VAL A 196 5.06 3.41 16.72
C VAL A 196 4.23 2.31 17.38
N PRO A 197 4.62 1.83 18.57
CA PRO A 197 3.85 0.83 19.29
C PRO A 197 2.43 1.36 19.58
N SER A 198 1.47 0.45 19.51
CA SER A 198 0.07 0.77 19.82
C SER A 198 -0.11 1.12 21.28
N GLN A 199 -1.21 1.82 21.59
CA GLN A 199 -1.59 2.15 22.97
C GLN A 199 -1.75 0.90 23.86
N ALA A 200 -2.11 -0.25 23.28
CA ALA A 200 -2.21 -1.51 24.02
C ALA A 200 -0.83 -2.05 24.41
N GLU A 201 0.13 -1.98 23.49
CA GLU A 201 1.52 -2.40 23.75
C GLU A 201 2.20 -1.46 24.77
N LEU A 202 1.99 -0.14 24.64
CA LEU A 202 2.49 0.84 25.61
C LEU A 202 1.94 0.59 27.03
N LYS A 203 0.63 0.30 27.16
CA LYS A 203 0.02 -0.05 28.45
C LYS A 203 0.50 -1.39 29.00
N TRP A 204 0.79 -2.36 28.14
CA TRP A 204 1.36 -3.64 28.56
C TRP A 204 2.76 -3.43 29.14
N MET A 205 3.63 -2.70 28.44
CA MET A 205 4.99 -2.41 28.90
C MET A 205 4.99 -1.71 30.27
N GLN A 206 4.09 -0.73 30.46
CA GLN A 206 3.93 -0.03 31.75
C GLN A 206 3.44 -0.93 32.90
N THR A 207 2.62 -1.94 32.61
CA THR A 207 2.06 -2.83 33.64
C THR A 207 2.98 -3.99 34.01
N HIS A 208 3.95 -4.35 33.14
CA HIS A 208 4.86 -5.48 33.36
C HIS A 208 6.30 -5.08 33.72
N ASP A 209 6.72 -3.83 33.50
CA ASP A 209 7.98 -3.30 34.05
C ASP A 209 7.93 -3.04 35.57
N HIS A 210 6.73 -3.07 36.19
CA HIS A 210 6.56 -2.93 37.64
C HIS A 210 6.50 -4.26 38.41
N ALA A 211 6.71 -5.41 37.75
CA ALA A 211 6.71 -6.73 38.38
C ALA A 211 8.12 -7.31 38.61
N GLY A 212 9.13 -6.45 38.72
CA GLY A 212 10.54 -6.83 38.87
C GLY A 212 11.26 -6.09 40.00
N HIS A 213 10.75 -6.15 41.23
CA HIS A 213 11.51 -5.94 42.46
C HIS A 213 11.07 -6.93 43.54
#